data_AF-A0A2H0CUF9-F1
#
_entry.id   AF-A0A2H0CUF9-F1
#
_cell.length_a   1.000
_cell.length_b   1.000
_cell.length_c   1.000
_cell.angle_alpha   90.00
_cell.angle_beta   90.00
_cell.angle_gamma   90.00
#
_symmetry.space_group_name_H-M   'P 1'
#
loop_
_entity.id
_entity.type
_entity.pdbx_description
1 polymer ?
#
loop_
_entity_poly.entity_id
_entity_poly.type
_entity_poly.pdbx_seq_one_letter_code
_entity_poly.pdbx_strand_id
1 'polypeptide(L)'
;MLTLEWQDRQKIGILRMQDKVNVLTVDLRDKIREIFEQHIYINPQYRHMKALVITGMSGAGTQKTFSAGASLFEIREAISRLMEENESPIRTFLSGGHEFMKMFYSHSLRMRTFATFAIIGGAGAFGGGLELALSCNRCIGIRGSTVSFPEAFFGMLPGWGGTIRTFNKVSYAHYINLIEHSARVSVEEAFNMNLLDDIFDSEDAAIEYIASLDADKMERITREARVCHPVDIDQEIKNFIHRVKLVGIQNVIANITAFLKKKEG
;
A
#
# COMPACT_ATOMS: atom_id res chain seq x y z
N MET A 1 -16.17 6.24 -1.44
CA MET A 1 -16.59 6.44 -0.02
C MET A 1 -15.66 5.62 0.87
N LEU A 2 -15.33 6.08 2.09
CA LEU A 2 -14.46 5.39 3.03
C LEU A 2 -15.27 5.05 4.29
N THR A 3 -15.14 3.85 4.83
CA THR A 3 -15.86 3.45 6.06
C THR A 3 -14.93 2.76 7.05
N LEU A 4 -15.09 3.06 8.33
CA LEU A 4 -14.50 2.29 9.43
C LEU A 4 -15.61 1.56 10.17
N GLU A 5 -15.62 0.23 10.05
CA GLU A 5 -16.54 -0.66 10.77
C GLU A 5 -15.86 -1.15 12.06
N TRP A 6 -16.59 -1.20 13.17
CA TRP A 6 -16.08 -1.71 14.46
C TRP A 6 -16.80 -3.00 14.86
N GLN A 7 -16.02 -4.07 15.03
CA GLN A 7 -16.49 -5.34 15.57
C GLN A 7 -16.15 -5.44 17.05
N ASP A 8 -17.10 -5.06 17.91
CA ASP A 8 -16.83 -4.85 19.34
C ASP A 8 -16.44 -6.12 20.10
N ARG A 9 -17.00 -7.28 19.74
CA ARG A 9 -16.69 -8.56 20.41
C ARG A 9 -15.26 -9.01 20.10
N GLN A 10 -14.86 -8.89 18.83
CA GLN A 10 -13.55 -9.30 18.33
C GLN A 10 -12.48 -8.22 18.57
N LYS A 11 -12.90 -6.97 18.85
CA LYS A 11 -12.04 -5.78 18.96
C LYS A 11 -11.26 -5.51 17.67
N ILE A 12 -11.94 -5.60 16.53
CA ILE A 12 -11.36 -5.40 15.19
C ILE A 12 -11.97 -4.17 14.54
N GLY A 13 -11.13 -3.28 14.03
CA GLY A 13 -11.53 -2.22 13.11
C GLY A 13 -11.34 -2.66 11.66
N ILE A 14 -12.32 -2.39 10.80
CA ILE A 14 -12.24 -2.69 9.36
C ILE A 14 -12.41 -1.39 8.57
N LEU A 15 -11.31 -0.92 7.99
CA LEU A 15 -11.23 0.24 7.13
C LEU A 15 -11.39 -0.18 5.67
N ARG A 16 -12.49 0.26 5.05
CA ARG A 16 -12.88 -0.14 3.68
C ARG A 16 -12.83 1.05 2.74
N MET A 17 -11.94 0.98 1.74
CA MET A 17 -11.93 1.92 0.61
C MET A 17 -12.99 1.48 -0.41
N GLN A 18 -13.87 2.37 -0.87
CA GLN A 18 -15.03 2.00 -1.71
C GLN A 18 -15.17 2.82 -3.00
N ASP A 19 -14.08 3.36 -3.52
CA ASP A 19 -14.05 4.01 -4.84
C ASP A 19 -13.72 3.00 -5.94
N LYS A 20 -14.04 3.33 -7.21
CA LYS A 20 -13.99 2.41 -8.36
C LYS A 20 -12.70 1.58 -8.45
N VAL A 21 -11.55 2.19 -8.20
CA VAL A 21 -10.24 1.50 -8.16
C VAL A 21 -9.36 1.96 -7.00
N ASN A 22 -9.93 2.66 -6.01
CA ASN A 22 -9.24 3.12 -4.79
C ASN A 22 -7.87 3.77 -5.06
N VAL A 23 -7.84 4.78 -5.94
CA VAL A 23 -6.61 5.56 -6.21
C VAL A 23 -6.21 6.31 -4.95
N LEU A 24 -4.98 6.15 -4.51
CA LEU A 24 -4.41 6.82 -3.35
C LEU A 24 -4.03 8.26 -3.70
N THR A 25 -5.04 9.11 -3.90
CA THR A 25 -4.90 10.57 -4.02
C THR A 25 -4.49 11.19 -2.69
N VAL A 26 -4.01 12.44 -2.70
CA VAL A 26 -3.80 13.23 -1.48
C VAL A 26 -5.08 13.23 -0.63
N ASP A 27 -6.22 13.51 -1.24
CA ASP A 27 -7.53 13.54 -0.58
C ASP A 27 -7.90 12.20 0.10
N LEU A 28 -7.72 11.06 -0.57
CA LEU A 28 -8.02 9.76 0.05
C LEU A 28 -7.05 9.46 1.21
N ARG A 29 -5.76 9.77 1.05
CA ARG A 29 -4.76 9.59 2.12
C ARG A 29 -5.06 10.48 3.32
N ASP A 30 -5.49 11.72 3.10
CA ASP A 30 -5.86 12.66 4.16
C ASP A 30 -7.13 12.21 4.88
N LYS A 31 -8.16 11.74 4.17
CA LYS A 31 -9.36 11.14 4.78
C LYS A 31 -9.03 9.93 5.66
N ILE A 32 -8.12 9.06 5.21
CA ILE A 32 -7.65 7.95 6.04
C ILE A 32 -6.90 8.48 7.27
N ARG A 33 -6.04 9.50 7.11
CA ARG A 33 -5.33 10.14 8.23
C ARG A 33 -6.28 10.71 9.27
N GLU A 34 -7.33 11.39 8.83
CA GLU A 34 -8.39 11.89 9.71
C GLU A 34 -9.06 10.77 10.50
N ILE A 35 -9.32 9.60 9.89
CA ILE A 35 -9.85 8.44 10.63
C ILE A 35 -8.89 7.99 11.73
N PHE A 36 -7.59 7.94 11.45
CA PHE A 36 -6.60 7.59 12.48
C PHE A 36 -6.61 8.61 13.63
N GLU A 37 -6.55 9.89 13.30
CA GLU A 37 -6.43 10.98 14.27
C GLU A 37 -7.71 11.19 15.08
N GLN A 38 -8.86 11.20 14.42
CA GLN A 38 -10.15 11.54 15.02
C GLN A 38 -10.90 10.34 15.59
N HIS A 39 -10.59 9.12 15.14
CA HIS A 39 -11.23 7.91 15.64
C HIS A 39 -10.24 6.99 16.35
N ILE A 40 -9.28 6.40 15.62
CA ILE A 40 -8.47 5.30 16.17
C ILE A 40 -7.62 5.74 17.37
N TYR A 41 -7.00 6.92 17.33
CA TYR A 41 -6.09 7.38 18.36
C TYR A 41 -6.80 7.98 19.58
N ILE A 42 -7.88 8.73 19.38
CA ILE A 42 -8.51 9.48 20.46
C ILE A 42 -9.77 8.82 21.04
N ASN A 43 -10.54 8.07 20.24
CA ASN A 43 -11.81 7.50 20.71
C ASN A 43 -11.55 6.29 21.64
N PRO A 44 -12.08 6.30 22.88
CA PRO A 44 -11.92 5.20 23.84
C PRO A 44 -12.40 3.83 23.34
N GLN A 45 -13.37 3.80 22.42
CA GLN A 45 -13.88 2.58 21.80
C GLN A 45 -12.78 1.72 21.16
N TYR A 46 -11.80 2.37 20.52
CA TYR A 46 -10.70 1.69 19.84
C TYR A 46 -9.46 1.50 20.73
N ARG A 47 -9.52 1.88 22.02
CA ARG A 47 -8.38 1.81 22.95
C ARG A 47 -7.80 0.40 23.08
N HIS A 48 -8.66 -0.61 22.97
CA HIS A 48 -8.31 -2.03 23.10
C HIS A 48 -8.44 -2.78 21.77
N MET A 49 -8.35 -2.07 20.64
CA MET A 49 -8.33 -2.70 19.32
C MET A 49 -7.16 -3.70 19.25
N LYS A 50 -7.44 -4.91 18.76
CA LYS A 50 -6.45 -5.96 18.55
C LYS A 50 -5.88 -5.90 17.14
N ALA A 51 -6.75 -5.65 16.17
CA ALA A 51 -6.38 -5.57 14.77
C ALA A 51 -7.12 -4.45 14.05
N LEU A 52 -6.44 -3.85 13.08
CA LEU A 52 -7.00 -2.99 12.06
C LEU A 52 -6.81 -3.65 10.70
N VAL A 53 -7.92 -3.93 10.02
CA VAL A 53 -7.94 -4.44 8.66
C VAL A 53 -8.12 -3.28 7.71
N ILE A 54 -7.31 -3.19 6.66
CA ILE A 54 -7.54 -2.33 5.50
C ILE A 54 -7.84 -3.19 4.27
N THR A 55 -8.86 -2.82 3.52
CA THR A 55 -9.35 -3.58 2.36
C THR A 55 -10.04 -2.64 1.37
N GLY A 56 -10.22 -3.11 0.13
CA GLY A 56 -10.94 -2.40 -0.92
C GLY A 56 -12.24 -3.10 -1.30
N MET A 57 -13.36 -2.46 -1.06
CA MET A 57 -14.65 -2.82 -1.67
C MET A 57 -14.85 -2.03 -2.97
N SER A 58 -15.87 -2.42 -3.74
CA SER A 58 -16.44 -1.55 -4.76
C SER A 58 -17.90 -1.30 -4.45
N GLY A 59 -18.40 -0.13 -4.86
CA GLY A 59 -19.84 0.09 -5.02
C GLY A 59 -20.43 -0.89 -6.03
N ALA A 60 -21.76 -1.03 -6.04
CA ALA A 60 -22.46 -1.99 -6.89
C ALA A 60 -22.03 -1.89 -8.37
N GLY A 61 -21.61 -3.03 -8.96
CA GLY A 61 -21.41 -3.17 -10.41
C GLY A 61 -19.99 -3.06 -10.97
N THR A 62 -18.94 -2.94 -10.14
CA THR A 62 -17.54 -2.96 -10.63
C THR A 62 -16.72 -4.10 -10.02
N GLN A 63 -15.67 -4.56 -10.72
CA GLN A 63 -14.72 -5.52 -10.18
C GLN A 63 -14.03 -4.89 -8.95
N LYS A 64 -14.16 -5.52 -7.78
CA LYS A 64 -13.49 -5.13 -6.52
C LYS A 64 -12.02 -4.83 -6.81
N THR A 65 -11.39 -3.84 -6.19
CA THR A 65 -9.94 -3.62 -6.33
C THR A 65 -9.42 -3.10 -4.99
N PHE A 66 -8.35 -3.68 -4.46
CA PHE A 66 -7.74 -3.15 -3.24
C PHE A 66 -7.29 -1.71 -3.46
N SER A 67 -6.38 -1.49 -4.42
CA SER A 67 -5.99 -0.15 -4.86
C SER A 67 -5.20 -0.21 -6.16
N ALA A 68 -5.48 0.74 -7.06
CA ALA A 68 -4.69 0.99 -8.27
C ALA A 68 -3.40 1.80 -8.01
N GLY A 69 -3.16 2.19 -6.76
CA GLY A 69 -1.97 2.91 -6.33
C GLY A 69 -2.10 4.41 -6.39
N ALA A 70 -0.95 5.07 -6.40
CA ALA A 70 -0.83 6.52 -6.38
C ALA A 70 -1.49 7.17 -7.62
N SER A 71 -2.00 8.39 -7.45
CA SER A 71 -2.55 9.16 -8.57
C SER A 71 -1.47 9.50 -9.59
N LEU A 72 -1.59 8.96 -10.80
CA LEU A 72 -0.71 9.31 -11.92
C LEU A 72 -0.78 10.80 -12.29
N PHE A 73 -1.90 11.47 -12.02
CA PHE A 73 -2.02 12.92 -12.18
C PHE A 73 -1.12 13.67 -11.19
N GLU A 74 -1.15 13.29 -9.91
CA GLU A 74 -0.32 13.90 -8.85
C GLU A 74 1.16 13.59 -9.07
N ILE A 75 1.50 12.35 -9.45
CA ILE A 75 2.87 11.96 -9.78
C ILE A 75 3.40 12.80 -10.95
N ARG A 76 2.62 12.89 -12.04
CA ARG A 76 3.00 13.69 -13.20
C ARG A 76 3.20 15.15 -12.83
N GLU A 77 2.30 15.72 -12.03
CA GLU A 77 2.42 17.10 -11.56
C GLU A 77 3.72 17.32 -10.75
N ALA A 78 4.03 16.43 -9.81
CA ALA A 78 5.24 16.49 -9.01
C ALA A 78 6.51 16.38 -9.88
N ILE A 79 6.52 15.46 -10.86
CA ILE A 79 7.64 15.27 -11.79
C ILE A 79 7.78 16.44 -12.77
N SER A 80 6.68 17.05 -13.20
CA SER A 80 6.71 18.19 -14.14
C SER A 80 7.35 19.44 -13.54
N ARG A 81 7.40 19.51 -12.20
CA ARG A 81 8.06 20.58 -11.45
C ARG A 81 9.47 20.20 -10.99
N LEU A 82 9.96 19.02 -11.36
CA LEU A 82 11.33 18.59 -11.07
C LEU A 82 12.31 19.37 -11.96
N MET A 83 13.18 20.15 -11.32
CA MET A 83 14.25 20.89 -11.98
C MET A 83 15.60 20.37 -11.43
N GLU A 84 16.71 20.58 -12.16
CA GLU A 84 18.03 20.11 -11.72
C GLU A 84 18.40 20.60 -10.31
N GLU A 85 18.06 21.85 -10.00
CA GLU A 85 18.35 22.49 -8.71
C GLU A 85 17.19 22.45 -7.71
N ASN A 86 16.02 21.91 -8.08
CA ASN A 86 14.85 21.87 -7.21
C ASN A 86 14.11 20.53 -7.26
N GLU A 87 14.38 19.71 -6.26
CA GLU A 87 13.71 18.42 -6.04
C GLU A 87 12.55 18.51 -5.03
N SER A 88 12.27 19.69 -4.47
CA SER A 88 11.30 19.87 -3.38
C SER A 88 9.90 19.31 -3.70
N PRO A 89 9.31 19.52 -4.90
CA PRO A 89 7.97 19.01 -5.20
C PRO A 89 7.87 17.49 -5.14
N ILE A 90 8.81 16.78 -5.79
CA ILE A 90 8.80 15.32 -5.82
C ILE A 90 9.18 14.73 -4.45
N ARG A 91 10.11 15.36 -3.73
CA ARG A 91 10.45 14.99 -2.35
C ARG A 91 9.23 15.10 -1.43
N THR A 92 8.47 16.20 -1.52
CA THR A 92 7.25 16.41 -0.74
C THR A 92 6.21 15.32 -1.04
N PHE A 93 5.99 14.99 -2.31
CA PHE A 93 5.07 13.93 -2.71
C PHE A 93 5.49 12.56 -2.15
N LEU A 94 6.76 12.18 -2.32
CA LEU A 94 7.26 10.88 -1.87
C LEU A 94 7.30 10.78 -0.34
N SER A 95 7.78 11.82 0.35
CA SER A 95 7.77 11.88 1.82
C SER A 95 6.35 11.82 2.38
N GLY A 96 5.39 12.50 1.76
CA GLY A 96 3.99 12.44 2.19
C GLY A 96 3.39 11.03 2.07
N GLY A 97 3.77 10.28 1.03
CA GLY A 97 3.39 8.88 0.92
C GLY A 97 4.10 7.98 1.94
N HIS A 98 5.38 8.20 2.22
CA HIS A 98 6.08 7.49 3.29
C HIS A 98 5.47 7.71 4.67
N GLU A 99 5.12 8.96 5.01
CA GLU A 99 4.43 9.26 6.27
C GLU A 99 3.06 8.59 6.33
N PHE A 100 2.34 8.51 5.22
CA PHE A 100 1.10 7.74 5.13
C PHE A 100 1.32 6.24 5.36
N MET A 101 2.31 5.61 4.70
CA MET A 101 2.64 4.19 4.91
C MET A 101 3.10 3.91 6.34
N LYS A 102 3.86 4.83 6.94
CA LYS A 102 4.32 4.75 8.33
C LYS A 102 3.19 4.56 9.30
N MET A 103 2.03 5.17 9.05
CA MET A 103 0.88 4.99 9.92
C MET A 103 0.61 3.50 10.12
N PHE A 104 0.54 2.70 9.05
CA PHE A 104 0.16 1.28 9.12
C PHE A 104 1.12 0.35 9.86
N TYR A 105 2.37 0.73 10.12
CA TYR A 105 3.29 -0.11 10.93
C TYR A 105 3.85 0.55 12.20
N SER A 106 3.77 1.87 12.34
CA SER A 106 4.39 2.61 13.45
C SER A 106 3.51 2.73 14.71
N HIS A 107 2.26 2.23 14.69
CA HIS A 107 1.38 2.24 15.86
C HIS A 107 2.00 1.60 17.09
N SER A 108 2.84 0.58 16.88
CA SER A 108 3.54 -0.11 17.95
C SER A 108 4.49 0.79 18.77
N LEU A 109 4.80 2.00 18.29
CA LEU A 109 5.62 3.01 18.97
C LEU A 109 4.81 4.07 19.76
N ARG A 110 3.49 4.16 19.56
CA ARG A 110 2.61 5.19 20.17
C ARG A 110 1.88 4.72 21.45
N MET A 111 2.47 3.82 22.24
CA MET A 111 1.88 3.25 23.48
C MET A 111 0.56 2.46 23.28
N ARG A 112 0.15 2.18 22.03
CA ARG A 112 -0.99 1.32 21.69
C ARG A 112 -0.58 0.33 20.60
N THR A 113 -0.54 -0.96 20.95
CA THR A 113 -0.12 -2.03 20.02
C THR A 113 -1.35 -2.75 19.47
N PHE A 114 -1.67 -2.52 18.20
CA PHE A 114 -2.60 -3.35 17.44
C PHE A 114 -1.92 -3.79 16.15
N ALA A 115 -2.27 -4.98 15.64
CA ALA A 115 -1.76 -5.50 14.39
C ALA A 115 -2.51 -4.91 13.20
N THR A 116 -1.82 -4.61 12.11
CA THR A 116 -2.44 -4.17 10.86
C THR A 116 -2.40 -5.27 9.80
N PHE A 117 -3.52 -5.44 9.12
CA PHE A 117 -3.69 -6.43 8.06
C PHE A 117 -4.20 -5.73 6.80
N ALA A 118 -3.55 -5.98 5.67
CA ALA A 118 -4.11 -5.67 4.37
C ALA A 118 -4.76 -6.93 3.78
N ILE A 119 -5.99 -6.82 3.29
CA ILE A 119 -6.64 -7.89 2.53
C ILE A 119 -6.77 -7.44 1.07
N ILE A 120 -5.98 -8.05 0.19
CA ILE A 120 -5.95 -7.78 -1.25
C ILE A 120 -7.03 -8.62 -1.92
N GLY A 121 -8.10 -7.98 -2.37
CA GLY A 121 -9.19 -8.63 -3.10
C GLY A 121 -9.48 -8.03 -4.48
N GLY A 122 -10.29 -8.76 -5.24
CA GLY A 122 -10.80 -8.31 -6.53
C GLY A 122 -9.76 -8.32 -7.64
N ALA A 123 -9.57 -7.22 -8.36
CA ALA A 123 -8.57 -7.10 -9.42
C ALA A 123 -7.15 -7.19 -8.86
N GLY A 124 -6.93 -6.66 -7.64
CA GLY A 124 -5.62 -6.66 -7.03
C GLY A 124 -5.19 -5.40 -6.30
N ALA A 125 -3.89 -5.36 -6.01
CA ALA A 125 -3.16 -4.21 -5.49
C ALA A 125 -2.01 -3.86 -6.43
N PHE A 126 -1.91 -2.59 -6.84
CA PHE A 126 -0.95 -2.15 -7.84
C PHE A 126 -0.17 -0.92 -7.38
N GLY A 127 1.14 -0.92 -7.64
CA GLY A 127 2.06 0.17 -7.30
C GLY A 127 1.94 0.60 -5.85
N GLY A 128 1.69 1.89 -5.61
CA GLY A 128 1.40 2.44 -4.27
C GLY A 128 0.33 1.68 -3.46
N GLY A 129 -0.59 0.96 -4.10
CA GLY A 129 -1.56 0.11 -3.45
C GLY A 129 -0.93 -1.16 -2.87
N LEU A 130 -0.01 -1.77 -3.61
CA LEU A 130 0.80 -2.87 -3.10
C LEU A 130 1.78 -2.39 -2.02
N GLU A 131 2.33 -1.17 -2.16
CA GLU A 131 3.17 -0.55 -1.12
C GLU A 131 2.37 -0.32 0.18
N LEU A 132 1.11 0.11 0.07
CA LEU A 132 0.20 0.21 1.21
C LEU A 132 -0.03 -1.15 1.86
N ALA A 133 -0.32 -2.18 1.05
CA ALA A 133 -0.56 -3.52 1.57
C ALA A 133 0.68 -4.09 2.28
N LEU A 134 1.87 -3.92 1.70
CA LEU A 134 3.14 -4.33 2.29
C LEU A 134 3.59 -3.48 3.47
N SER A 135 3.01 -2.30 3.68
CA SER A 135 3.26 -1.49 4.87
C SER A 135 2.45 -1.92 6.10
N CYS A 136 1.47 -2.81 5.93
CA CYS A 136 0.79 -3.47 7.03
C CYS A 136 1.66 -4.58 7.64
N ASN A 137 1.39 -4.99 8.88
CA ASN A 137 2.14 -6.08 9.54
C ASN A 137 1.95 -7.44 8.86
N ARG A 138 0.79 -7.61 8.22
CA ARG A 138 0.45 -8.77 7.39
C ARG A 138 -0.27 -8.34 6.13
N CYS A 139 0.07 -9.00 5.03
CA CYS A 139 -0.51 -8.81 3.72
C CYS A 139 -1.14 -10.11 3.25
N ILE A 140 -2.46 -10.14 3.13
CA ILE A 140 -3.27 -11.32 2.82
C ILE A 140 -3.84 -11.19 1.41
N GLY A 141 -3.73 -12.23 0.59
CA GLY A 141 -4.32 -12.27 -0.76
C GLY A 141 -5.63 -13.05 -0.82
N ILE A 142 -6.62 -12.55 -1.56
CA ILE A 142 -7.83 -13.30 -1.91
C ILE A 142 -7.67 -13.90 -3.31
N ARG A 143 -7.92 -15.22 -3.44
CA ARG A 143 -7.79 -15.95 -4.71
C ARG A 143 -8.50 -15.26 -5.86
N GLY A 144 -7.89 -15.32 -7.03
CA GLY A 144 -8.38 -14.63 -8.24
C GLY A 144 -7.95 -13.16 -8.33
N SER A 145 -7.26 -12.63 -7.33
CA SER A 145 -6.63 -11.30 -7.39
C SER A 145 -5.20 -11.35 -7.91
N THR A 146 -4.67 -10.21 -8.34
CA THR A 146 -3.27 -10.08 -8.79
C THR A 146 -2.55 -8.95 -8.08
N VAL A 147 -1.23 -8.92 -8.16
CA VAL A 147 -0.40 -7.84 -7.64
C VAL A 147 0.69 -7.46 -8.65
N SER A 148 1.08 -6.18 -8.69
CA SER A 148 2.18 -5.71 -9.55
C SER A 148 2.73 -4.35 -9.13
N PHE A 149 3.97 -4.07 -9.48
CA PHE A 149 4.56 -2.73 -9.45
C PHE A 149 4.69 -2.19 -10.89
N PRO A 150 3.70 -1.44 -11.42
CA PRO A 150 3.70 -0.97 -12.81
C PRO A 150 4.68 0.20 -13.08
N GLU A 151 5.40 0.68 -12.08
CA GLU A 151 6.20 1.91 -12.12
C GLU A 151 7.27 1.91 -13.23
N ALA A 152 7.91 0.77 -13.49
CA ALA A 152 8.93 0.67 -14.52
C ALA A 152 8.37 0.92 -15.93
N PHE A 153 7.09 0.61 -16.21
CA PHE A 153 6.43 0.97 -17.48
C PHE A 153 6.40 2.47 -17.72
N PHE A 154 6.40 3.27 -16.66
CA PHE A 154 6.41 4.73 -16.76
C PHE A 154 7.83 5.31 -16.70
N GLY A 155 8.85 4.49 -16.45
CA GLY A 155 10.23 4.95 -16.23
C GLY A 155 10.51 5.37 -14.80
N MET A 156 9.77 4.81 -13.83
CA MET A 156 9.90 5.11 -12.41
C MET A 156 10.25 3.84 -11.62
N LEU A 157 10.58 4.01 -10.34
CA LEU A 157 10.59 2.93 -9.35
C LEU A 157 9.38 3.09 -8.42
N PRO A 158 8.95 2.04 -7.70
CA PRO A 158 8.09 2.20 -6.53
C PRO A 158 8.70 3.22 -5.56
N GLY A 159 7.88 4.13 -5.04
CA GLY A 159 8.36 5.35 -4.38
C GLY A 159 7.97 5.50 -2.91
N TRP A 160 7.21 4.56 -2.35
CA TRP A 160 6.71 4.58 -0.97
C TRP A 160 7.14 3.33 -0.17
N GLY A 161 8.28 2.74 -0.52
CA GLY A 161 8.90 1.61 0.18
C GLY A 161 8.70 0.26 -0.47
N GLY A 162 8.11 0.19 -1.68
CA GLY A 162 7.93 -1.03 -2.44
C GLY A 162 9.24 -1.68 -2.83
N THR A 163 10.26 -0.91 -3.17
CA THR A 163 11.60 -1.43 -3.51
C THR A 163 12.21 -2.14 -2.30
N ILE A 164 12.30 -1.46 -1.16
CA ILE A 164 12.97 -1.99 0.03
C ILE A 164 12.20 -3.17 0.63
N ARG A 165 10.87 -3.07 0.77
CA ARG A 165 10.06 -4.14 1.36
C ARG A 165 10.05 -5.40 0.50
N THR A 166 10.04 -5.26 -0.82
CA THR A 166 10.08 -6.40 -1.74
C THR A 166 11.44 -7.09 -1.68
N PHE A 167 12.53 -6.31 -1.68
CA PHE A 167 13.90 -6.87 -1.61
C PHE A 167 14.12 -7.76 -0.38
N ASN A 168 13.53 -7.40 0.76
CA ASN A 168 13.65 -8.17 2.00
C ASN A 168 12.74 -9.40 2.06
N LYS A 169 11.77 -9.54 1.15
CA LYS A 169 10.76 -10.60 1.17
C LYS A 169 11.00 -11.70 0.13
N VAL A 170 11.50 -11.33 -1.06
CA VAL A 170 11.56 -12.25 -2.20
C VAL A 170 13.00 -12.50 -2.66
N SER A 171 13.21 -13.55 -3.46
CA SER A 171 14.51 -13.79 -4.09
C SER A 171 14.89 -12.66 -5.06
N TYR A 172 16.19 -12.48 -5.33
CA TYR A 172 16.64 -11.46 -6.28
C TYR A 172 15.98 -11.60 -7.67
N ALA A 173 15.79 -12.82 -8.16
CA ALA A 173 15.13 -13.05 -9.44
C ALA A 173 13.66 -12.59 -9.44
N HIS A 174 12.92 -12.89 -8.36
CA HIS A 174 11.54 -12.40 -8.21
C HIS A 174 11.50 -10.89 -8.03
N TYR A 175 12.46 -10.31 -7.31
CA TYR A 175 12.58 -8.86 -7.14
C TYR A 175 12.72 -8.15 -8.49
N ILE A 176 13.66 -8.59 -9.34
CA ILE A 176 13.84 -8.01 -10.68
C ILE A 176 12.57 -8.16 -11.51
N ASN A 177 11.92 -9.33 -11.47
CA ASN A 177 10.69 -9.55 -12.22
C ASN A 177 9.56 -8.60 -11.79
N LEU A 178 9.37 -8.41 -10.47
CA LEU A 178 8.33 -7.55 -9.93
C LEU A 178 8.63 -6.06 -10.16
N ILE A 179 9.87 -5.63 -9.93
CA ILE A 179 10.24 -4.20 -9.86
C ILE A 179 10.70 -3.66 -11.22
N GLU A 180 11.60 -4.35 -11.92
CA GLU A 180 12.18 -3.85 -13.18
C GLU A 180 11.34 -4.26 -14.40
N HIS A 181 10.71 -5.44 -14.37
CA HIS A 181 9.86 -5.91 -15.47
C HIS A 181 8.37 -5.60 -15.26
N SER A 182 8.01 -5.01 -14.11
CA SER A 182 6.62 -4.72 -13.75
C SER A 182 5.69 -5.92 -13.90
N ALA A 183 6.19 -7.13 -13.59
CA ALA A 183 5.42 -8.35 -13.75
C ALA A 183 4.15 -8.30 -12.89
N ARG A 184 3.04 -8.70 -13.52
CA ARG A 184 1.79 -8.96 -12.81
C ARG A 184 1.73 -10.44 -12.46
N VAL A 185 1.59 -10.73 -11.18
CA VAL A 185 1.53 -12.08 -10.64
C VAL A 185 0.22 -12.29 -9.89
N SER A 186 -0.27 -13.52 -9.86
CA SER A 186 -1.37 -13.94 -9.02
C SER A 186 -1.03 -13.83 -7.54
N VAL A 187 -2.03 -13.76 -6.66
CA VAL A 187 -1.80 -13.80 -5.21
C VAL A 187 -1.18 -15.14 -4.78
N GLU A 188 -1.45 -16.23 -5.50
CA GLU A 188 -0.82 -17.54 -5.31
C GLU A 188 0.69 -17.49 -5.56
N GLU A 189 1.10 -16.95 -6.72
CA GLU A 189 2.51 -16.76 -7.03
C GLU A 189 3.18 -15.83 -6.02
N ALA A 190 2.51 -14.72 -5.66
CA ALA A 190 3.00 -13.76 -4.69
C ALA A 190 3.19 -14.37 -3.29
N PHE A 191 2.28 -15.26 -2.86
CA PHE A 191 2.42 -16.03 -1.63
C PHE A 191 3.58 -17.04 -1.72
N ASN A 192 3.67 -17.81 -2.81
CA ASN A 192 4.73 -18.79 -3.01
C ASN A 192 6.14 -18.19 -3.05
N MET A 193 6.26 -16.90 -3.40
CA MET A 193 7.52 -16.15 -3.34
C MET A 193 7.75 -15.37 -2.05
N ASN A 194 6.92 -15.54 -1.02
CA ASN A 194 6.93 -14.84 0.28
C ASN A 194 6.63 -13.32 0.22
N LEU A 195 6.08 -12.83 -0.89
CA LEU A 195 5.64 -11.43 -0.97
C LEU A 195 4.42 -11.20 -0.06
N LEU A 196 3.44 -12.12 -0.13
CA LEU A 196 2.25 -12.15 0.73
C LEU A 196 2.45 -13.14 1.88
N ASP A 197 1.77 -12.91 3.00
CA ASP A 197 1.95 -13.70 4.21
C ASP A 197 0.92 -14.82 4.35
N ASP A 198 -0.30 -14.64 3.83
CA ASP A 198 -1.38 -15.63 3.83
C ASP A 198 -2.28 -15.45 2.60
N ILE A 199 -3.05 -16.49 2.24
CA ILE A 199 -4.06 -16.44 1.18
C ILE A 199 -5.36 -17.14 1.58
N PHE A 200 -6.50 -16.59 1.15
CA PHE A 200 -7.84 -17.11 1.43
C PHE A 200 -8.74 -17.08 0.20
N ASP A 201 -9.81 -17.87 0.23
CA ASP A 201 -10.79 -17.92 -0.87
C ASP A 201 -11.78 -16.73 -0.82
N SER A 202 -11.95 -16.11 0.35
CA SER A 202 -12.82 -14.95 0.53
C SER A 202 -12.31 -13.99 1.60
N GLU A 203 -12.73 -12.73 1.49
CA GLU A 203 -12.43 -11.70 2.47
C GLU A 203 -13.02 -12.01 3.85
N ASP A 204 -14.24 -12.58 3.89
CA ASP A 204 -14.88 -12.97 5.14
C ASP A 204 -14.08 -14.06 5.87
N ALA A 205 -13.58 -15.07 5.14
CA ALA A 205 -12.72 -16.11 5.72
C ALA A 205 -11.41 -15.53 6.28
N ALA A 206 -10.82 -14.55 5.60
CA ALA A 206 -9.64 -13.85 6.10
C ALA A 206 -9.95 -13.03 7.37
N ILE A 207 -11.10 -12.34 7.43
CA ILE A 207 -11.52 -11.58 8.61
C ILE A 207 -11.80 -12.53 9.79
N GLU A 208 -12.47 -13.66 9.56
CA GLU A 208 -12.71 -14.69 10.57
C GLU A 208 -11.41 -15.27 11.11
N TYR A 209 -10.43 -15.54 10.23
CA TYR A 209 -9.10 -15.94 10.64
C TYR A 209 -8.43 -14.89 11.54
N ILE A 210 -8.43 -13.61 11.14
CA ILE A 210 -7.84 -12.53 11.94
C ILE A 210 -8.54 -12.42 13.31
N ALA A 211 -9.87 -12.57 13.34
CA ALA A 211 -10.66 -12.59 14.57
C ALA A 211 -10.35 -13.75 15.51
N SER A 212 -9.91 -14.88 14.95
CA SER A 212 -9.54 -16.08 15.71
C SER A 212 -8.15 -16.00 16.35
N LEU A 213 -7.29 -15.06 15.93
CA LEU A 213 -5.94 -14.95 16.44
C LEU A 213 -5.94 -14.51 17.92
N ASP A 214 -5.22 -15.25 18.74
CA ASP A 214 -5.03 -14.93 20.16
C ASP A 214 -4.09 -13.73 20.38
N ALA A 215 -4.00 -13.30 21.63
CA ALA A 215 -3.19 -12.14 22.02
C ALA A 215 -1.69 -12.35 21.74
N ASP A 216 -1.18 -13.56 21.97
CA ASP A 216 0.24 -13.88 21.80
C ASP A 216 0.64 -13.83 20.32
N LYS A 217 -0.20 -14.36 19.43
CA LYS A 217 -0.01 -14.29 17.98
C LYS A 217 -0.08 -12.85 17.48
N MET A 218 -1.06 -12.06 17.95
CA MET A 218 -1.16 -10.64 17.62
C MET A 218 0.07 -9.87 18.08
N GLU A 219 0.55 -10.12 19.31
CA GLU A 219 1.76 -9.50 19.82
C GLU A 219 2.97 -9.87 18.96
N ARG A 220 3.11 -11.14 18.57
CA ARG A 220 4.20 -11.57 17.68
C ARG A 220 4.18 -10.84 16.34
N ILE A 221 3.00 -10.72 15.72
CA ILE A 221 2.82 -9.99 14.45
C ILE A 221 3.27 -8.52 14.61
N THR A 222 2.88 -7.85 15.69
CA THR A 222 3.29 -6.46 15.94
C THR A 222 4.80 -6.32 16.22
N ARG A 223 5.44 -7.33 16.83
CA ARG A 223 6.88 -7.32 17.13
C ARG A 223 7.74 -7.62 15.89
N GLU A 224 7.36 -8.59 15.06
CA GLU A 224 8.05 -8.91 13.80
C GLU A 224 8.15 -7.67 12.89
N ALA A 225 7.07 -6.88 12.81
CA ALA A 225 7.05 -5.64 12.03
C ALA A 225 8.03 -4.56 12.52
N ARG A 226 8.44 -4.58 13.81
CA ARG A 226 9.45 -3.65 14.33
C ARG A 226 10.85 -3.93 13.75
N VAL A 227 11.12 -5.16 13.31
CA VAL A 227 12.42 -5.58 12.82
C VAL A 227 12.54 -5.40 11.30
N CYS A 228 11.46 -5.61 10.55
CA CYS A 228 11.50 -5.69 9.08
C CYS A 228 11.34 -4.34 8.34
N HIS A 229 11.30 -3.19 9.01
CA HIS A 229 10.86 -1.92 8.39
C HIS A 229 11.78 -0.68 8.49
N PRO A 230 13.11 -0.75 8.70
CA PRO A 230 13.93 0.44 8.47
C PRO A 230 14.03 0.69 6.95
N VAL A 231 13.11 1.49 6.44
CA VAL A 231 13.18 2.09 5.10
C VAL A 231 14.02 3.35 5.23
N ASP A 232 15.18 3.39 4.58
CA ASP A 232 15.91 4.64 4.38
C ASP A 232 15.17 5.47 3.33
N ILE A 233 14.26 6.31 3.83
CA ILE A 233 13.36 7.13 3.01
C ILE A 233 14.15 8.09 2.13
N ASP A 234 15.23 8.67 2.65
CA ASP A 234 16.04 9.59 1.87
C ASP A 234 16.74 8.87 0.72
N GLN A 235 17.25 7.67 0.95
CA GLN A 235 17.86 6.87 -0.11
C GLN A 235 16.84 6.40 -1.15
N GLU A 236 15.65 6.00 -0.75
CA GLU A 236 14.60 5.58 -1.68
C GLU A 236 14.13 6.74 -2.56
N ILE A 237 13.91 7.91 -1.96
CA ILE A 237 13.58 9.14 -2.68
C ILE A 237 14.68 9.50 -3.68
N LYS A 238 15.96 9.42 -3.27
CA LYS A 238 17.10 9.64 -4.18
C LYS A 238 17.10 8.64 -5.34
N ASN A 239 16.83 7.35 -5.09
CA ASN A 239 16.78 6.32 -6.13
C ASN A 239 15.64 6.56 -7.12
N PHE A 240 14.45 6.95 -6.63
CA PHE A 240 13.32 7.32 -7.48
C PHE A 240 13.67 8.49 -8.40
N ILE A 241 14.19 9.59 -7.83
CA ILE A 241 14.56 10.79 -8.59
C ILE A 241 15.66 10.46 -9.60
N HIS A 242 16.64 9.67 -9.19
CA HIS A 242 17.72 9.23 -10.07
C HIS A 242 17.18 8.42 -11.26
N ARG A 243 16.26 7.47 -11.04
CA ARG A 243 15.61 6.72 -12.13
C ARG A 243 14.87 7.64 -13.10
N VAL A 244 14.09 8.59 -12.58
CA VAL A 244 13.35 9.56 -13.41
C VAL A 244 14.32 10.42 -14.25
N LYS A 245 15.44 10.88 -13.65
CA LYS A 245 16.48 11.63 -14.37
C LYS A 245 17.17 10.77 -15.43
N LEU A 246 17.48 9.51 -15.14
CA LEU A 246 18.10 8.57 -16.08
C LEU A 246 17.22 8.27 -17.30
N VAL A 247 15.92 8.03 -17.09
CA VAL A 247 14.97 7.79 -18.19
C VAL A 247 14.67 9.07 -18.97
N GLY A 248 14.80 10.22 -18.31
CA GLY A 248 14.50 11.54 -18.84
C GLY A 248 13.11 12.01 -18.39
N ILE A 249 13.05 13.16 -17.72
CA ILE A 249 11.84 13.73 -17.13
C ILE A 249 10.69 13.81 -18.15
N GLN A 250 10.99 14.29 -19.36
CA GLN A 250 9.98 14.43 -20.42
C GLN A 250 9.45 13.08 -20.93
N ASN A 251 10.29 12.03 -20.96
CA ASN A 251 9.87 10.69 -21.34
C ASN A 251 8.92 10.09 -20.30
N VAL A 252 9.23 10.26 -19.00
CA VAL A 252 8.37 9.82 -17.91
C VAL A 252 7.01 10.52 -17.96
N ILE A 253 6.98 11.85 -18.16
CA ILE A 253 5.75 12.63 -18.31
C ILE A 253 4.94 12.17 -19.54
N ALA A 254 5.61 11.91 -20.66
CA ALA A 254 4.98 11.43 -21.88
C ALA A 254 4.35 10.04 -21.70
N ASN A 255 5.05 9.11 -21.05
CA ASN A 255 4.56 7.76 -20.75
C ASN A 255 3.29 7.81 -19.89
N ILE A 256 3.32 8.60 -18.81
CA ILE A 256 2.15 8.78 -17.93
C ILE A 256 0.98 9.40 -18.72
N THR A 257 1.26 10.44 -19.51
CA THR A 257 0.23 11.15 -20.30
C THR A 257 -0.40 10.24 -21.35
N ALA A 258 0.39 9.40 -22.03
CA ALA A 258 -0.09 8.45 -23.01
C ALA A 258 -1.00 7.38 -22.37
N PHE A 259 -0.66 6.92 -21.16
CA PHE A 259 -1.49 5.97 -20.42
C PHE A 259 -2.82 6.58 -19.96
N LEU A 260 -2.79 7.79 -19.42
CA LEU A 260 -4.00 8.50 -18.97
C LEU A 260 -4.99 8.71 -20.14
N LYS A 261 -4.50 9.14 -21.32
CA LYS A 261 -5.34 9.28 -22.52
C LYS A 261 -6.01 7.98 -22.95
N LYS A 262 -5.32 6.84 -22.83
CA LYS A 262 -5.88 5.51 -23.16
C LYS A 262 -6.94 5.02 -22.16
N LYS A 263 -7.08 5.66 -20.99
CA LYS A 263 -8.07 5.30 -19.97
C LYS A 263 -9.30 6.20 -20.01
N GLU A 264 -9.19 7.37 -20.65
CA GLU A 264 -10.29 8.32 -20.87
C GLU A 264 -11.11 8.00 -22.13
N GLY A 265 -10.51 7.34 -23.12
CA GLY A 265 -11.17 6.81 -24.32
C GLY A 265 -11.58 5.36 -24.20
#